data_AF-A0A4R4ZUJ7-F1
#
_entry.id   AF-A0A4R4ZUJ7-F1
#
_cell.length_a   1.000
_cell.length_b   1.000
_cell.length_c   1.000
_cell.angle_alpha   90.00
_cell.angle_beta   90.00
_cell.angle_gamma   90.00
#
_symmetry.space_group_name_H-M   'P 1'
#
loop_
_entity.id
_entity.type
_entity.pdbx_description
1 polymer ?
#
loop_
_entity_poly.entity_id
_entity_poly.type
_entity_poly.pdbx_seq_one_letter_code
_entity_poly.pdbx_strand_id
1 'polypeptide(L)'
;MDAAAQLIDAMFTTSPTDRPRRLSAIDFPATLEWLRKEDIIKLAQDGGYPGASRKAFDNRWATKEDFVNDAIIHTMLYRDAPNADPALQRAQLAGVETAENVGEAISLFCDAMLESLMSYPRSFLLLHIGPLLEQHPKLKVAIVQDMNRSFAPWHEGYARLFAAFKVELRPGWSIERYGLTLQSMLDGFLLRSRVQGQQMDECRSEDASLFADAVVAFTLGVIDVDQGGQSSRDALSFRLAPTQN
;
A
#
# COMPACT_ATOMS: atom_id res chain seq x y z
N MET A 1 17.67 -13.42 4.01
CA MET A 1 16.47 -12.57 4.07
C MET A 1 16.02 -12.26 2.66
N ASP A 2 16.91 -11.81 1.78
CA ASP A 2 16.62 -11.61 0.34
C ASP A 2 16.07 -12.86 -0.36
N ALA A 3 16.65 -14.04 -0.10
CA ALA A 3 16.12 -15.31 -0.58
C ALA A 3 14.67 -15.61 -0.11
N ALA A 4 14.26 -15.11 1.06
CA ALA A 4 12.89 -15.24 1.55
C ALA A 4 11.95 -14.24 0.86
N ALA A 5 12.42 -13.01 0.66
CA ALA A 5 11.68 -11.99 -0.06
C ALA A 5 11.39 -12.42 -1.51
N GLN A 6 12.36 -13.03 -2.19
CA GLN A 6 12.17 -13.61 -3.53
C GLN A 6 11.07 -14.70 -3.57
N LEU A 7 11.01 -15.57 -2.56
CA LEU A 7 9.95 -16.58 -2.48
C LEU A 7 8.58 -15.95 -2.20
N ILE A 8 8.53 -14.87 -1.42
CA ILE A 8 7.31 -14.08 -1.18
C ILE A 8 6.81 -13.43 -2.47
N ASP A 9 7.68 -12.83 -3.27
CA ASP A 9 7.30 -12.25 -4.56
C ASP A 9 6.74 -13.29 -5.51
N ALA A 10 7.42 -14.43 -5.62
CA ALA A 10 7.01 -15.53 -6.48
C ALA A 10 5.63 -16.11 -6.11
N MET A 11 5.17 -15.97 -4.86
CA MET A 11 3.81 -16.36 -4.48
C MET A 11 2.78 -15.45 -5.16
N PHE A 12 3.06 -14.14 -5.19
CA PHE A 12 2.13 -13.12 -5.65
C PHE A 12 2.18 -12.86 -7.17
N THR A 13 3.01 -13.58 -7.93
CA THR A 13 2.98 -13.51 -9.40
C THR A 13 1.79 -14.25 -9.99
N THR A 14 1.25 -13.68 -11.08
CA THR A 14 0.04 -14.14 -11.76
C THR A 14 0.28 -15.39 -12.61
N SER A 15 1.50 -15.55 -13.15
CA SER A 15 1.85 -16.72 -13.97
C SER A 15 2.49 -17.83 -13.13
N PRO A 16 1.95 -19.07 -13.16
CA PRO A 16 2.58 -20.23 -12.54
C PRO A 16 3.96 -20.56 -13.13
N THR A 17 4.26 -20.14 -14.37
CA THR A 17 5.56 -20.38 -15.02
C THR A 17 6.70 -19.54 -14.43
N ASP A 18 6.35 -18.40 -13.82
CA ASP A 18 7.32 -17.47 -13.24
C ASP A 18 7.68 -17.88 -11.80
N ARG A 19 7.04 -18.94 -11.30
CA ARG A 19 7.32 -19.51 -9.99
C ARG A 19 8.48 -20.50 -10.09
N PRO A 20 9.40 -20.53 -9.11
CA PRO A 20 10.33 -21.63 -8.95
C PRO A 20 9.62 -22.98 -9.02
N ARG A 21 10.21 -23.98 -9.70
CA ARG A 21 9.62 -25.30 -10.04
C ARG A 21 8.96 -26.08 -8.88
N ARG A 22 9.25 -25.71 -7.63
CA ARG A 22 8.65 -26.31 -6.42
C ARG A 22 7.45 -25.54 -5.87
N LEU A 23 7.33 -24.25 -6.16
CA LEU A 23 6.17 -23.41 -5.80
C LEU A 23 4.99 -23.61 -6.77
N SER A 24 5.20 -24.24 -7.93
CA SER A 24 4.13 -24.56 -8.88
C SER A 24 3.16 -25.65 -8.38
N ALA A 25 3.51 -26.36 -7.30
CA ALA A 25 2.75 -27.49 -6.75
C ALA A 25 2.00 -27.14 -5.44
N ILE A 26 1.98 -25.86 -5.04
CA ILE A 26 1.34 -25.42 -3.81
C ILE A 26 -0.05 -24.89 -4.14
N ASP A 27 -1.07 -25.59 -3.65
CA ASP A 27 -2.46 -25.16 -3.75
C ASP A 27 -2.79 -24.08 -2.70
N PHE A 28 -3.53 -23.08 -3.14
CA PHE A 28 -4.06 -22.02 -2.27
C PHE A 28 -5.17 -22.59 -1.37
N PRO A 29 -5.29 -22.22 -0.07
CA PRO A 29 -4.53 -21.22 0.68
C PRO A 29 -3.64 -21.86 1.77
N ALA A 30 -2.32 -21.94 1.56
CA ALA A 30 -1.37 -22.18 2.65
C ALA A 30 -0.79 -20.85 3.13
N THR A 31 -1.08 -20.48 4.36
CA THR A 31 -0.93 -19.16 4.99
C THR A 31 0.50 -18.73 5.32
N LEU A 32 1.50 -19.11 4.52
CA LEU A 32 2.98 -18.99 4.70
C LEU A 32 3.68 -20.29 5.07
N GLU A 33 2.96 -21.41 5.20
CA GLU A 33 3.57 -22.73 5.46
C GLU A 33 4.54 -23.16 4.35
N TRP A 34 4.33 -22.63 3.16
CA TRP A 34 5.18 -22.80 1.98
C TRP A 34 6.58 -22.17 2.08
N LEU A 35 6.81 -21.24 3.01
CA LEU A 35 8.16 -20.73 3.31
C LEU A 35 8.96 -21.79 4.08
N ARG A 36 9.55 -22.73 3.34
CA ARG A 36 10.36 -23.82 3.90
C ARG A 36 11.81 -23.39 4.03
N LYS A 37 12.39 -23.70 5.18
CA LYS A 37 13.80 -23.46 5.48
C LYS A 37 14.72 -24.05 4.43
N GLU A 38 14.41 -25.24 3.93
CA GLU A 38 15.20 -25.95 2.92
C GLU A 38 15.27 -25.17 1.60
N ASP A 39 14.17 -24.56 1.17
CA ASP A 39 14.12 -23.79 -0.08
C ASP A 39 14.87 -22.46 0.07
N ILE A 40 14.83 -21.83 1.25
CA ILE A 40 15.60 -20.63 1.58
C ILE A 40 17.10 -20.88 1.57
N ILE A 41 17.54 -21.97 2.21
CA ILE A 41 18.95 -22.35 2.23
C ILE A 41 19.42 -22.63 0.81
N LYS A 42 18.63 -23.36 0.03
CA LYS A 42 18.97 -23.65 -1.35
C LYS A 42 19.09 -22.38 -2.19
N LEU A 43 18.13 -21.46 -2.12
CA LEU A 43 18.20 -20.18 -2.83
C LEU A 43 19.39 -19.34 -2.40
N ALA A 44 19.73 -19.32 -1.11
CA ALA A 44 20.92 -18.62 -0.63
C ALA A 44 22.21 -19.28 -1.14
N GLN A 45 22.26 -20.61 -1.25
CA GLN A 45 23.41 -21.32 -1.83
C GLN A 45 23.54 -21.05 -3.34
N ASP A 46 22.43 -21.17 -4.08
CA ASP A 46 22.38 -20.93 -5.52
C ASP A 46 22.73 -19.47 -5.87
N GLY A 47 22.36 -18.53 -4.99
CA GLY A 47 22.74 -17.11 -5.07
C GLY A 47 24.18 -16.80 -4.61
N GLY A 48 24.97 -17.80 -4.24
CA GLY A 48 26.39 -17.64 -3.90
C GLY A 48 26.67 -17.09 -2.49
N TYR A 49 25.71 -17.13 -1.56
CA TYR A 49 25.92 -16.65 -0.19
C TYR A 49 26.79 -17.66 0.61
N PRO A 50 28.03 -17.30 0.99
CA PRO A 50 28.94 -18.21 1.68
C PRO A 50 28.40 -18.56 3.07
N GLY A 51 28.43 -19.85 3.43
CA GLY A 51 27.99 -20.31 4.76
C GLY A 51 26.48 -20.54 4.89
N ALA A 52 25.70 -20.36 3.83
CA ALA A 52 24.30 -20.77 3.78
C ALA A 52 24.17 -22.27 4.08
N SER A 53 23.67 -22.59 5.26
CA SER A 53 23.58 -23.96 5.76
C SER A 53 22.45 -24.09 6.77
N ARG A 54 22.04 -25.33 7.03
CA ARG A 54 21.02 -25.64 8.04
C ARG A 54 21.40 -25.12 9.42
N LYS A 55 22.68 -25.31 9.79
CA LYS A 55 23.26 -24.84 11.06
C LYS A 55 23.25 -23.32 11.16
N ALA A 56 23.66 -22.62 10.10
CA ALA A 56 23.66 -21.16 10.10
C ALA A 56 22.24 -20.58 10.25
N PHE A 57 21.25 -21.22 9.63
CA PHE A 57 19.85 -20.83 9.78
C PHE A 57 19.36 -21.02 11.23
N ASP A 58 19.57 -22.21 11.82
CA ASP A 58 19.12 -22.50 13.19
C ASP A 58 19.83 -21.64 14.25
N ASN A 59 21.09 -21.26 13.98
CA ASN A 59 21.81 -20.34 14.85
C ASN A 59 21.22 -18.93 14.86
N ARG A 60 20.56 -18.51 13.76
CA ARG A 60 19.99 -17.17 13.61
C ARG A 60 18.53 -17.12 14.07
N TRP A 61 17.74 -18.14 13.77
CA TRP A 61 16.34 -18.21 14.14
C TRP A 61 16.08 -19.46 14.98
N ALA A 62 15.68 -19.25 16.23
CA ALA A 62 15.37 -20.33 17.16
C ALA A 62 14.14 -21.14 16.72
N THR A 63 13.17 -20.48 16.08
CA THR A 63 11.95 -21.11 15.55
C THR A 63 11.68 -20.72 14.10
N LYS A 64 10.85 -21.52 13.41
CA LYS A 64 10.35 -21.18 12.06
C LYS A 64 9.52 -19.88 12.10
N GLU A 65 8.76 -19.66 13.16
CA GLU A 65 7.94 -18.46 13.32
C GLU A 65 8.80 -17.20 13.40
N ASP A 66 9.91 -17.23 14.16
CA ASP A 66 10.84 -16.09 14.22
C ASP A 66 11.41 -15.75 12.84
N PHE A 67 11.75 -16.77 12.05
CA PHE A 67 12.20 -16.58 10.67
C PHE A 67 11.10 -15.97 9.78
N VAL A 68 9.88 -16.48 9.84
CA VAL A 68 8.77 -15.99 9.01
C VAL A 68 8.45 -14.54 9.35
N ASN A 69 8.42 -14.18 10.63
CA ASN A 69 8.20 -12.81 11.07
C ASN A 69 9.30 -11.86 10.54
N ASP A 70 10.57 -12.25 10.68
CA ASP A 70 11.70 -11.49 10.13
C ASP A 70 11.61 -11.34 8.60
N ALA A 71 11.24 -12.41 7.89
CA ALA A 71 11.13 -12.40 6.44
C ALA A 71 10.01 -11.46 5.96
N ILE A 72 8.85 -11.48 6.61
CA ILE A 72 7.73 -10.58 6.30
C ILE A 72 8.13 -9.14 6.56
N ILE A 73 8.71 -8.85 7.72
CA ILE A 73 9.17 -7.50 8.07
C ILE A 73 10.22 -7.03 7.06
N HIS A 74 11.21 -7.87 6.74
CA HIS A 74 12.25 -7.53 5.75
C HIS A 74 11.65 -7.18 4.38
N THR A 75 10.66 -7.96 3.95
CA THR A 75 9.98 -7.80 2.65
C THR A 75 9.09 -6.57 2.62
N MET A 76 8.29 -6.35 3.67
CA MET A 76 7.41 -5.18 3.79
C MET A 76 8.18 -3.86 3.88
N LEU A 77 9.36 -3.89 4.48
CA LEU A 77 10.25 -2.73 4.59
C LEU A 77 11.09 -2.49 3.35
N TYR A 78 10.85 -3.27 2.28
CA TYR A 78 11.61 -3.17 1.02
C TYR A 78 13.13 -3.19 1.24
N ARG A 79 13.63 -3.85 2.30
CA ARG A 79 15.05 -3.79 2.68
C ARG A 79 15.97 -4.43 1.65
N ASP A 80 15.46 -5.39 0.91
CA ASP A 80 16.13 -6.02 -0.22
C ASP A 80 15.87 -5.32 -1.56
N ALA A 81 14.87 -4.45 -1.65
CA ALA A 81 14.56 -3.68 -2.84
C ALA A 81 14.21 -2.21 -2.51
N PRO A 82 15.15 -1.40 -1.97
CA PRO A 82 14.82 -0.06 -1.47
C PRO A 82 14.19 0.87 -2.51
N ASN A 83 14.53 0.67 -3.80
CA ASN A 83 13.99 1.47 -4.91
C ASN A 83 12.52 1.14 -5.23
N ALA A 84 11.99 0.03 -4.72
CA ALA A 84 10.59 -0.35 -4.88
C ALA A 84 9.72 0.15 -3.72
N ASP A 85 10.29 0.83 -2.73
CA ASP A 85 9.55 1.38 -1.59
C ASP A 85 8.59 2.50 -2.06
N PRO A 86 7.26 2.33 -1.91
CA PRO A 86 6.28 3.34 -2.27
C PRO A 86 6.47 4.67 -1.53
N ALA A 87 7.12 4.68 -0.37
CA ALA A 87 7.44 5.90 0.36
C ALA A 87 8.35 6.85 -0.45
N LEU A 88 9.09 6.36 -1.44
CA LEU A 88 9.88 7.19 -2.35
C LEU A 88 9.02 8.11 -3.22
N GLN A 89 7.80 7.68 -3.55
CA GLN A 89 6.89 8.47 -4.38
C GLN A 89 6.37 9.72 -3.67
N ARG A 90 6.49 9.79 -2.34
CA ARG A 90 6.17 11.01 -1.57
C ARG A 90 6.87 12.25 -2.11
N ALA A 91 8.10 12.11 -2.63
CA ALA A 91 8.83 13.23 -3.22
C ALA A 91 8.08 13.88 -4.40
N GLN A 92 7.21 13.12 -5.08
CA GLN A 92 6.41 13.60 -6.21
C GLN A 92 5.26 14.51 -5.76
N LEU A 93 4.87 14.51 -4.47
CA LEU A 93 3.87 15.46 -3.94
C LEU A 93 4.31 16.91 -4.13
N ALA A 94 5.62 17.20 -4.15
CA ALA A 94 6.14 18.54 -4.42
C ALA A 94 5.76 19.05 -5.82
N GLY A 95 5.58 18.16 -6.79
CA GLY A 95 5.07 18.51 -8.12
C GLY A 95 3.61 18.99 -8.05
N VAL A 96 2.80 18.36 -7.18
CA VAL A 96 1.41 18.77 -6.97
C VAL A 96 1.35 20.15 -6.30
N GLU A 97 2.24 20.47 -5.35
CA GLU A 97 2.29 21.76 -4.64
C GLU A 97 2.40 22.98 -5.57
N THR A 98 2.92 22.81 -6.80
CA THR A 98 3.16 23.89 -7.76
C THR A 98 2.31 23.79 -9.03
N ALA A 99 1.37 22.85 -9.08
CA ALA A 99 0.56 22.59 -10.27
C ALA A 99 -0.46 23.72 -10.52
N GLU A 100 -0.62 24.09 -11.80
CA GLU A 100 -1.66 25.03 -12.23
C GLU A 100 -3.06 24.40 -12.15
N ASN A 101 -3.18 23.13 -12.56
CA ASN A 101 -4.39 22.33 -12.44
C ASN A 101 -4.21 21.26 -11.36
N VAL A 102 -4.66 21.59 -10.15
CA VAL A 102 -4.49 20.74 -8.96
C VAL A 102 -5.23 19.41 -9.09
N GLY A 103 -6.44 19.41 -9.69
CA GLY A 103 -7.23 18.20 -9.87
C GLY A 103 -6.51 17.19 -10.77
N GLU A 104 -6.00 17.66 -11.91
CA GLU A 104 -5.22 16.84 -12.85
C GLU A 104 -3.92 16.33 -12.22
N ALA A 105 -3.20 17.18 -11.48
CA ALA A 105 -1.97 16.78 -10.79
C ALA A 105 -2.21 15.70 -9.72
N ILE A 106 -3.32 15.82 -8.96
CA ILE A 106 -3.74 14.78 -8.01
C ILE A 106 -4.06 13.48 -8.76
N SER A 107 -4.82 13.55 -9.86
CA SER A 107 -5.18 12.37 -10.65
C SER A 107 -3.94 11.65 -11.20
N LEU A 108 -3.00 12.37 -11.80
CA LEU A 108 -1.75 11.81 -12.32
C LEU A 108 -0.92 11.16 -11.21
N PHE A 109 -0.82 11.81 -10.05
CA PHE A 109 -0.13 11.25 -8.89
C PHE A 109 -0.80 9.96 -8.39
N CYS A 110 -2.12 9.95 -8.30
CA CYS A 110 -2.88 8.77 -7.87
C CYS A 110 -2.77 7.59 -8.83
N ASP A 111 -2.85 7.85 -10.15
CA ASP A 111 -2.69 6.82 -11.17
C ASP A 111 -1.28 6.23 -11.15
N ALA A 112 -0.23 7.07 -11.08
CA ALA A 112 1.15 6.61 -10.98
C ALA A 112 1.41 5.78 -9.71
N MET A 113 0.82 6.20 -8.58
CA MET A 113 0.89 5.45 -7.32
C MET A 113 0.23 4.08 -7.44
N LEU A 114 -0.99 4.02 -7.96
CA LEU A 114 -1.72 2.77 -8.11
C LEU A 114 -1.00 1.83 -9.08
N GLU A 115 -0.57 2.33 -10.25
CA GLU A 115 0.17 1.55 -11.24
C GLU A 115 1.47 0.99 -10.65
N SER A 116 2.24 1.83 -9.94
CA SER A 116 3.46 1.38 -9.29
C SER A 116 3.19 0.30 -8.25
N LEU A 117 2.18 0.46 -7.39
CA LEU A 117 1.82 -0.55 -6.41
C LEU A 117 1.36 -1.86 -7.07
N MET A 118 0.60 -1.78 -8.15
CA MET A 118 0.18 -2.94 -8.94
C MET A 118 1.35 -3.67 -9.58
N SER A 119 2.41 -2.95 -9.97
CA SER A 119 3.62 -3.53 -10.55
C SER A 119 4.45 -4.35 -9.55
N TYR A 120 4.27 -4.11 -8.25
CA TYR A 120 5.02 -4.80 -7.19
C TYR A 120 4.17 -5.86 -6.49
N PRO A 121 4.54 -7.17 -6.56
CA PRO A 121 3.78 -8.23 -5.92
C PRO A 121 3.64 -8.08 -4.39
N ARG A 122 4.58 -7.38 -3.74
CA ARG A 122 4.62 -7.15 -2.28
C ARG A 122 3.55 -6.20 -1.77
N SER A 123 3.04 -5.31 -2.60
CA SER A 123 1.98 -4.37 -2.24
C SER A 123 0.73 -5.11 -1.74
N PHE A 124 0.58 -6.39 -2.12
CA PHE A 124 -0.54 -7.23 -1.74
C PHE A 124 -0.29 -8.08 -0.48
N LEU A 125 0.94 -8.11 0.05
CA LEU A 125 1.30 -9.00 1.16
C LEU A 125 0.41 -8.75 2.38
N LEU A 126 0.17 -7.48 2.73
CA LEU A 126 -0.72 -7.09 3.83
C LEU A 126 -2.16 -7.59 3.63
N LEU A 127 -2.68 -7.56 2.40
CA LEU A 127 -4.03 -8.05 2.08
C LEU A 127 -4.17 -9.57 2.32
N HIS A 128 -3.06 -10.32 2.24
CA HIS A 128 -3.06 -11.77 2.44
C HIS A 128 -2.80 -12.16 3.90
N ILE A 129 -1.93 -11.44 4.60
CA ILE A 129 -1.57 -11.79 5.99
C ILE A 129 -2.47 -11.10 7.02
N GLY A 130 -3.13 -10.00 6.66
CA GLY A 130 -3.99 -9.20 7.54
C GLY A 130 -4.98 -10.02 8.38
N PRO A 131 -5.77 -10.94 7.77
CA PRO A 131 -6.70 -11.80 8.51
C PRO A 131 -6.05 -12.73 9.54
N LEU A 132 -4.75 -12.97 9.44
CA LEU A 132 -3.99 -13.88 10.30
C LEU A 132 -3.24 -13.15 11.42
N LEU A 133 -3.14 -11.82 11.36
CA LEU A 133 -2.30 -11.05 12.29
C LEU A 133 -2.73 -11.19 13.76
N GLU A 134 -4.00 -11.47 14.05
CA GLU A 134 -4.44 -11.75 15.43
C GLU A 134 -3.82 -13.02 16.01
N GLN A 135 -3.46 -13.99 15.15
CA GLN A 135 -2.78 -15.22 15.54
C GLN A 135 -1.28 -15.00 15.74
N HIS A 136 -0.74 -13.89 15.23
CA HIS A 136 0.69 -13.53 15.28
C HIS A 136 0.89 -12.15 15.90
N PRO A 137 0.66 -11.98 17.22
CA PRO A 137 0.63 -10.66 17.86
C PRO A 137 1.97 -9.90 17.76
N LYS A 138 3.11 -10.59 17.79
CA LYS A 138 4.43 -9.96 17.60
C LYS A 138 4.57 -9.34 16.22
N LEU A 139 4.14 -10.06 15.18
CA LEU A 139 4.16 -9.58 13.79
C LEU A 139 3.20 -8.41 13.61
N LYS A 140 1.98 -8.51 14.16
CA LYS A 140 1.00 -7.43 14.16
C LYS A 140 1.56 -6.14 14.76
N VAL A 141 2.18 -6.23 15.94
CA VAL A 141 2.80 -5.06 16.60
C VAL A 141 3.89 -4.45 15.72
N ALA A 142 4.78 -5.27 15.16
CA ALA A 142 5.86 -4.79 14.31
C ALA A 142 5.35 -4.08 13.05
N ILE A 143 4.33 -4.64 12.39
CA ILE A 143 3.68 -4.07 11.22
C ILE A 143 3.02 -2.73 11.55
N VAL A 144 2.21 -2.67 12.62
CA VAL A 144 1.51 -1.44 13.00
C VAL A 144 2.50 -0.33 13.38
N GLN A 145 3.54 -0.66 14.15
CA GLN A 145 4.59 0.30 14.49
C GLN A 145 5.32 0.83 13.26
N ASP A 146 5.46 0.01 12.24
CA ASP A 146 6.08 0.42 10.99
C ASP A 146 5.17 1.30 10.14
N MET A 147 3.92 0.87 9.90
CA MET A 147 2.93 1.67 9.19
C MET A 147 2.79 3.07 9.81
N ASN A 148 2.72 3.15 11.15
CA ASN A 148 2.65 4.43 11.86
C ASN A 148 3.89 5.31 11.64
N ARG A 149 5.09 4.72 11.57
CA ARG A 149 6.32 5.48 11.25
C ARG A 149 6.31 5.97 9.82
N SER A 150 5.83 5.14 8.90
CA SER A 150 5.74 5.46 7.47
C SER A 150 4.67 6.52 7.17
N PHE A 151 3.63 6.66 8.00
CA PHE A 151 2.57 7.67 7.80
C PHE A 151 3.00 9.11 8.10
N ALA A 152 3.88 9.34 9.08
CA ALA A 152 4.21 10.71 9.49
C ALA A 152 4.74 11.59 8.33
N PRO A 153 5.67 11.10 7.47
CA PRO A 153 6.10 11.84 6.28
C PRO A 153 4.99 12.14 5.27
N TRP A 154 4.00 11.24 5.13
CA TRP A 154 2.85 11.45 4.24
C TRP A 154 1.91 12.53 4.79
N HIS A 155 1.61 12.49 6.08
CA HIS A 155 0.81 13.53 6.74
C HIS A 155 1.46 14.90 6.62
N GLU A 156 2.78 14.99 6.76
CA GLU A 156 3.52 16.24 6.53
C GLU A 156 3.34 16.75 5.09
N GLY A 157 3.42 15.85 4.10
CA GLY A 157 3.18 16.18 2.69
C GLY A 157 1.77 16.70 2.44
N TYR A 158 0.74 16.05 2.99
CA TYR A 158 -0.63 16.52 2.89
C TYR A 158 -0.82 17.90 3.57
N ALA A 159 -0.24 18.10 4.76
CA ALA A 159 -0.31 19.39 5.43
C ALA A 159 0.31 20.52 4.60
N ARG A 160 1.45 20.26 3.92
CA ARG A 160 2.07 21.22 3.01
C ARG A 160 1.21 21.53 1.80
N LEU A 161 0.59 20.52 1.18
CA LEU A 161 -0.34 20.73 0.06
C LEU A 161 -1.51 21.64 0.47
N PHE A 162 -2.13 21.36 1.61
CA PHE A 162 -3.24 22.16 2.11
C PHE A 162 -2.81 23.61 2.38
N ALA A 163 -1.62 23.80 2.97
CA ALA A 163 -1.06 25.13 3.21
C ALA A 163 -0.73 25.88 1.91
N ALA A 164 -0.16 25.21 0.91
CA ALA A 164 0.20 25.79 -0.38
C ALA A 164 -1.03 26.33 -1.12
N PHE A 165 -2.12 25.58 -1.11
CA PHE A 165 -3.39 25.98 -1.72
C PHE A 165 -4.29 26.84 -0.81
N LYS A 166 -3.85 27.12 0.43
CA LYS A 166 -4.60 27.89 1.43
C LYS A 166 -6.01 27.33 1.64
N VAL A 167 -6.14 26.01 1.63
CA VAL A 167 -7.41 25.30 1.84
C VAL A 167 -7.48 24.79 3.28
N GLU A 168 -8.65 24.93 3.88
CA GLU A 168 -8.94 24.38 5.19
C GLU A 168 -9.77 23.11 5.07
N LEU A 169 -9.60 22.21 6.04
CA LEU A 169 -10.45 21.04 6.18
C LEU A 169 -11.77 21.41 6.87
N ARG A 170 -12.86 20.78 6.44
CA ARG A 170 -14.16 20.90 7.10
C ARG A 170 -14.10 20.39 8.56
N PRO A 171 -14.95 20.89 9.46
CA PRO A 171 -15.03 20.40 10.83
C PRO A 171 -15.14 18.87 10.94
N GLY A 172 -14.34 18.30 11.84
CA GLY A 172 -14.27 16.85 12.07
C GLY A 172 -13.23 16.12 11.20
N TRP A 173 -12.58 16.81 10.26
CA TRP A 173 -11.44 16.31 9.52
C TRP A 173 -10.12 16.82 10.10
N SER A 174 -9.12 15.96 10.10
CA SER A 174 -7.72 16.28 10.37
C SER A 174 -6.86 15.71 9.25
N ILE A 175 -5.59 16.14 9.16
CA ILE A 175 -4.65 15.63 8.16
C ILE A 175 -4.43 14.11 8.33
N GLU A 176 -4.38 13.62 9.56
CA GLU A 176 -4.25 12.19 9.85
C GLU A 176 -5.49 11.41 9.40
N ARG A 177 -6.70 11.94 9.66
CA ARG A 177 -7.94 11.30 9.21
C ARG A 177 -8.03 11.29 7.68
N TYR A 178 -7.63 12.38 7.03
CA TYR A 178 -7.53 12.48 5.59
C TYR A 178 -6.56 11.43 5.03
N GLY A 179 -5.32 11.39 5.53
CA GLY A 179 -4.30 10.43 5.10
C GLY A 179 -4.72 8.97 5.29
N LEU A 180 -5.30 8.63 6.45
CA LEU A 180 -5.80 7.28 6.71
C LEU A 180 -6.96 6.90 5.76
N THR A 181 -7.82 7.86 5.40
CA THR A 181 -8.90 7.62 4.44
C THR A 181 -8.36 7.37 3.04
N LEU A 182 -7.38 8.18 2.59
CA LEU A 182 -6.71 7.95 1.31
C LEU A 182 -6.01 6.59 1.25
N GLN A 183 -5.29 6.20 2.31
CA GLN A 183 -4.67 4.88 2.39
C GLN A 183 -5.71 3.76 2.31
N SER A 184 -6.82 3.89 3.07
CA SER A 184 -7.88 2.88 3.06
C SER A 184 -8.54 2.75 1.69
N MET A 185 -8.72 3.88 0.99
CA MET A 185 -9.18 3.88 -0.40
C MET A 185 -8.19 3.16 -1.29
N LEU A 186 -6.91 3.53 -1.24
CA LEU A 186 -5.84 2.92 -2.03
C LEU A 186 -5.76 1.40 -1.82
N ASP A 187 -5.81 0.92 -0.58
CA ASP A 187 -5.82 -0.52 -0.26
C ASP A 187 -7.03 -1.23 -0.89
N GLY A 188 -8.21 -0.61 -0.82
CA GLY A 188 -9.44 -1.13 -1.43
C GLY A 188 -9.37 -1.17 -2.97
N PHE A 189 -8.87 -0.10 -3.59
CA PHE A 189 -8.68 -0.02 -5.03
C PHE A 189 -7.60 -0.97 -5.54
N LEU A 190 -6.51 -1.15 -4.80
CA LEU A 190 -5.46 -2.10 -5.11
C LEU A 190 -6.00 -3.54 -5.09
N LEU A 191 -6.77 -3.91 -4.06
CA LEU A 191 -7.44 -5.21 -3.99
C LEU A 191 -8.41 -5.41 -5.16
N ARG A 192 -9.28 -4.43 -5.43
CA ARG A 192 -10.30 -4.51 -6.49
C ARG A 192 -9.68 -4.58 -7.88
N SER A 193 -8.62 -3.83 -8.15
CA SER A 193 -7.89 -3.87 -9.43
C SER A 193 -7.30 -5.25 -9.73
N ARG A 194 -6.97 -6.04 -8.69
CA ARG A 194 -6.50 -7.41 -8.85
C ARG A 194 -7.63 -8.43 -9.06
N VAL A 195 -8.76 -8.26 -8.36
CA VAL A 195 -9.87 -9.22 -8.40
C VAL A 195 -10.82 -8.96 -9.58
N GLN A 196 -11.01 -7.70 -9.96
CA GLN A 196 -11.99 -7.22 -10.94
C GLN A 196 -11.37 -6.24 -11.94
N GLY A 197 -10.13 -6.49 -12.38
CA GLY A 197 -9.36 -5.56 -13.24
C GLY A 197 -10.14 -5.04 -14.45
N GLN A 198 -10.79 -5.93 -15.21
CA GLN A 198 -11.61 -5.52 -16.35
C GLN A 198 -12.70 -4.50 -15.97
N GLN A 199 -13.42 -4.73 -14.87
CA GLN A 199 -14.47 -3.81 -14.42
C GLN A 199 -13.86 -2.46 -13.97
N MET A 200 -12.69 -2.49 -13.33
CA MET A 200 -11.98 -1.29 -12.95
C MET A 200 -11.54 -0.48 -14.18
N ASP A 201 -11.11 -1.15 -15.25
CA ASP A 201 -10.74 -0.54 -16.52
C ASP A 201 -11.96 0.06 -17.25
N GLU A 202 -13.10 -0.64 -17.23
CA GLU A 202 -14.37 -0.15 -17.80
C GLU A 202 -14.93 1.10 -17.09
N CYS A 203 -14.55 1.32 -15.82
CA CYS A 203 -14.96 2.50 -15.05
C CYS A 203 -13.96 3.67 -15.11
N ARG A 204 -12.89 3.59 -15.92
CA ARG A 204 -11.97 4.71 -16.11
C ARG A 204 -12.67 5.85 -16.87
N SER A 205 -12.33 7.08 -16.53
CA SER A 205 -12.61 8.24 -17.38
C SER A 205 -11.55 8.35 -18.48
N GLU A 206 -11.68 9.33 -19.39
CA GLU A 206 -10.71 9.55 -20.48
C GLU A 206 -9.30 9.81 -19.93
N ASP A 207 -9.22 10.52 -18.80
CA ASP A 207 -7.95 11.05 -18.27
C ASP A 207 -7.55 10.47 -16.91
N ALA A 208 -8.39 9.66 -16.24
CA ALA A 208 -8.12 9.20 -14.89
C ALA A 208 -8.68 7.80 -14.57
N SER A 209 -8.03 7.09 -13.65
CA SER A 209 -8.62 5.90 -13.05
C SER A 209 -9.78 6.25 -12.12
N LEU A 210 -10.65 5.27 -11.85
CA LEU A 210 -11.68 5.41 -10.83
C LEU A 210 -11.11 5.75 -9.43
N PHE A 211 -9.87 5.31 -9.14
CA PHE A 211 -9.19 5.66 -7.90
C PHE A 211 -8.86 7.15 -7.85
N ALA A 212 -8.23 7.68 -8.89
CA ALA A 212 -7.91 9.10 -9.01
C ALA A 212 -9.16 9.98 -8.90
N ASP A 213 -10.22 9.66 -9.65
CA ASP A 213 -11.49 10.40 -9.59
C ASP A 213 -12.13 10.33 -8.20
N ALA A 214 -12.07 9.18 -7.54
CA ALA A 214 -12.56 9.03 -6.17
C ALA A 214 -11.76 9.89 -5.17
N VAL A 215 -10.44 9.98 -5.32
CA VAL A 215 -9.58 10.82 -4.46
C VAL A 215 -9.88 12.30 -4.66
N VAL A 216 -10.07 12.76 -5.91
CA VAL A 216 -10.44 14.14 -6.20
C VAL A 216 -11.81 14.47 -5.61
N ALA A 217 -12.82 13.63 -5.87
CA ALA A 217 -14.17 13.82 -5.34
C ALA A 217 -14.20 13.80 -3.80
N PHE A 218 -13.47 12.87 -3.19
CA PHE A 218 -13.32 12.81 -1.73
C PHE A 218 -12.66 14.08 -1.19
N THR A 219 -11.53 14.50 -1.79
CA THR A 219 -10.80 15.71 -1.37
C THR A 219 -11.69 16.93 -1.44
N LEU A 220 -12.43 17.11 -2.54
CA LEU A 220 -13.42 18.18 -2.69
C LEU A 220 -14.50 18.15 -1.59
N GLY A 221 -14.95 16.97 -1.18
CA GLY A 221 -15.96 16.79 -0.14
C GLY A 221 -15.48 17.09 1.28
N VAL A 222 -14.16 17.09 1.53
CA VAL A 222 -13.58 17.33 2.87
C VAL A 222 -12.94 18.69 3.04
N ILE A 223 -12.67 19.42 1.95
CA ILE A 223 -12.19 20.81 2.01
C ILE A 223 -13.35 21.80 2.20
N ASP A 224 -13.10 22.87 2.96
CA ASP A 224 -14.05 23.96 3.20
C ASP A 224 -13.80 25.13 2.25
N VAL A 225 -14.03 24.91 0.96
CA VAL A 225 -13.79 25.93 -0.10
C VAL A 225 -14.54 27.23 0.16
N ASP A 226 -15.76 27.12 0.70
CA ASP A 226 -16.65 28.26 0.93
C ASP A 226 -16.39 28.95 2.29
N GLN A 227 -15.44 28.43 3.10
CA GLN A 227 -15.16 28.88 4.48
C GLN A 227 -16.42 28.95 5.35
N GLY A 228 -17.37 28.04 5.11
CA GLY A 228 -18.68 28.06 5.76
C GLY A 228 -18.65 27.47 7.17
N GLY A 229 -17.55 26.82 7.57
CA GLY A 229 -17.45 26.11 8.85
C GLY A 229 -18.43 24.94 8.95
N GLN A 230 -18.89 24.41 7.81
CA GLN A 230 -19.88 23.33 7.76
C GLN A 230 -19.18 21.98 7.65
N SER A 231 -19.66 20.98 8.41
CA SER A 231 -19.24 19.59 8.24
C SER A 231 -19.58 19.09 6.83
N SER A 232 -18.89 18.07 6.32
CA SER A 232 -19.19 17.50 4.98
C SER A 232 -20.67 17.09 4.82
N ARG A 233 -21.31 16.61 5.89
CA ARG A 233 -22.73 16.18 5.85
C ARG A 233 -23.68 17.36 5.76
N ASP A 234 -23.39 18.43 6.52
CA ASP A 234 -24.22 19.63 6.51
C ASP A 234 -24.08 20.37 5.19
N ALA A 235 -22.85 20.45 4.66
CA ALA A 235 -22.56 21.04 3.35
C ALA A 235 -23.31 20.31 2.23
N LEU A 236 -23.31 18.97 2.22
CA LEU A 236 -24.09 18.19 1.27
C LEU A 236 -25.59 18.47 1.41
N SER A 237 -26.12 18.46 2.63
CA SER A 237 -27.54 18.70 2.89
C SER A 237 -27.97 20.11 2.46
N PHE A 238 -27.14 21.11 2.71
CA PHE A 238 -27.36 22.49 2.30
C PHE A 238 -27.40 22.65 0.78
N ARG A 239 -26.46 22.02 0.06
CA ARG A 239 -26.38 22.08 -1.41
C ARG A 239 -27.53 21.34 -2.10
N LEU A 240 -28.12 20.34 -1.44
CA LEU A 240 -29.24 19.56 -1.97
C LEU A 240 -30.61 20.05 -1.49
N ALA A 241 -30.65 21.04 -0.59
CA ALA A 241 -31.91 21.62 -0.16
C ALA A 241 -32.62 22.24 -1.38
N PRO A 242 -33.91 21.93 -1.63
CA PRO A 242 -34.62 22.52 -2.75
C PRO A 242 -34.64 24.03 -2.58
N THR A 243 -34.11 24.76 -3.57
CA THR A 243 -34.22 26.21 -3.63
C THR A 243 -35.70 26.56 -3.59
N GLN A 244 -36.14 27.21 -2.51
CA GLN A 244 -37.48 27.81 -2.46
C GLN A 244 -37.49 28.94 -3.49
N ASN A 245 -38.09 28.67 -4.64
CA ASN A 245 -38.49 29.68 -5.61
C ASN A 245 -39.80 30.33 -5.17
#